data_AF-A0A523U104-F1
#
_entry.id   AF-A0A523U104-F1
#
_cell.length_a   1.000
_cell.length_b   1.000
_cell.length_c   1.000
_cell.angle_alpha   90.00
_cell.angle_beta   90.00
_cell.angle_gamma   90.00
#
_symmetry.space_group_name_H-M   'P 1'
#
loop_
_entity.id
_entity.type
_entity.pdbx_description
1 polymer ?
#
loop_
_entity_poly.entity_id
_entity_poly.type
_entity_poly.pdbx_seq_one_letter_code
_entity_poly.pdbx_strand_id
1 'polypeptide(L)'
;MKKLSLALAISALTVCAAHAISITEYIEKFGPVKERNGVINLVDKDLTSLNGIELITKEPETIKAIDLSNNKLISISASQIEIFPNLERLNLSDNQLTSFPSLKLPKLKKLKIKQNNIEILSDLDLPELRKLKAGNNPIHTLSNLNFPKLKKLKLKGNKLSKIYKVNVPSGTKIKVGGPAKALFVEIDVTAENIK
;
A
#
# COMPACT_ATOMS: atom_id res chain seq x y z
N MET A 1 24.74 49.94 -9.28
CA MET A 1 23.45 49.50 -8.71
C MET A 1 23.25 48.04 -9.03
N LYS A 2 23.21 47.21 -7.97
CA LYS A 2 23.21 45.75 -8.02
C LYS A 2 21.90 45.24 -8.64
N LYS A 3 21.94 44.72 -9.88
CA LYS A 3 20.96 43.72 -10.33
C LYS A 3 21.50 42.34 -9.89
N LEU A 4 21.41 42.09 -8.59
CA LEU A 4 21.47 40.73 -8.07
C LEU A 4 20.16 40.08 -8.54
N SER A 5 20.28 39.04 -9.37
CA SER A 5 19.14 38.42 -10.02
C SER A 5 18.17 37.87 -8.98
N LEU A 6 16.88 38.13 -9.19
CA LEU A 6 15.79 37.48 -8.46
C LEU A 6 15.86 35.94 -8.59
N ALA A 7 16.58 35.44 -9.60
CA ALA A 7 16.87 34.03 -9.82
C ALA A 7 17.86 33.42 -8.80
N LEU A 8 18.69 34.22 -8.11
CA LEU A 8 19.58 33.76 -7.03
C LEU A 8 18.94 33.85 -5.63
N ALA A 9 17.73 34.42 -5.52
CA ALA A 9 17.01 34.53 -4.25
C ALA A 9 16.08 33.34 -3.97
N ILE A 10 15.85 32.45 -4.94
CA ILE A 10 15.05 31.23 -4.73
C ILE A 10 15.90 30.08 -4.17
N SER A 11 17.24 30.18 -4.19
CA SER A 11 18.14 29.13 -3.70
C SER A 11 18.61 29.31 -2.25
N ALA A 12 18.09 30.29 -1.50
CA ALA A 12 18.58 30.57 -0.14
C ALA A 12 17.50 31.10 0.81
N LEU A 13 16.40 30.38 1.02
CA LEU A 13 15.48 30.58 2.16
C LEU A 13 14.54 29.38 2.35
N THR A 14 15.05 28.30 2.93
CA THR A 14 14.45 27.49 4.04
C THR A 14 15.19 26.16 4.17
N VAL A 15 16.29 26.21 4.93
CA VAL A 15 16.67 25.07 5.76
C VAL A 15 15.60 24.97 6.86
N CYS A 16 15.03 23.77 7.05
CA CYS A 16 14.04 23.38 8.07
C CYS A 16 12.55 23.42 7.68
N ALA A 17 12.17 22.67 6.64
CA ALA A 17 10.93 21.88 6.61
C ALA A 17 11.15 20.72 5.61
N ALA A 18 10.93 19.48 6.03
CA ALA A 18 10.90 18.33 5.12
C ALA A 18 9.74 18.53 4.15
N HIS A 19 10.03 19.12 2.99
CA HIS A 19 9.05 19.31 1.94
C HIS A 19 8.66 17.92 1.46
N ALA A 20 7.50 17.48 1.94
CA ALA A 20 6.72 16.42 1.36
C ALA A 20 6.59 16.67 -0.15
N ILE A 21 6.87 15.66 -0.98
CA ILE A 21 6.90 15.80 -2.44
C ILE A 21 6.09 14.71 -3.14
N SER A 22 5.56 15.03 -4.31
CA SER A 22 5.04 14.06 -5.27
C SER A 22 6.17 13.32 -6.00
N ILE A 23 5.82 12.30 -6.79
CA ILE A 23 6.81 11.59 -7.61
C ILE A 23 7.33 12.49 -8.73
N THR A 24 6.48 13.33 -9.33
CA THR A 24 6.89 14.34 -10.32
C THR A 24 7.98 15.25 -9.75
N GLU A 25 7.72 15.88 -8.61
CA GLU A 25 8.69 16.77 -7.94
C GLU A 25 9.96 16.03 -7.51
N TYR A 26 9.84 14.77 -7.09
CA TYR A 26 11.00 13.92 -6.79
C TYR A 26 11.87 13.73 -8.03
N ILE A 27 11.29 13.39 -9.18
CA ILE A 27 12.02 13.16 -10.43
C ILE A 27 12.67 14.45 -10.93
N GLU A 28 11.98 15.58 -10.85
CA GLU A 28 12.54 16.88 -11.20
C GLU A 28 13.77 17.23 -10.35
N LYS A 29 13.72 16.93 -9.06
CA LYS A 29 14.78 17.29 -8.10
C LYS A 29 15.96 16.32 -8.11
N PHE A 30 15.70 15.02 -8.25
CA PHE A 30 16.69 13.96 -8.05
C PHE A 30 16.99 13.14 -9.30
N GLY A 31 16.27 13.38 -10.40
CA GLY A 31 16.34 12.62 -11.62
C GLY A 31 15.47 11.35 -11.61
N PRO A 32 15.55 10.54 -12.69
CA PRO A 32 14.70 9.38 -12.87
C PRO A 32 14.92 8.33 -11.78
N VAL A 33 13.83 7.66 -11.38
CA VAL A 33 13.87 6.57 -10.41
C VAL A 33 14.56 5.36 -11.05
N LYS A 34 15.62 4.87 -10.40
CA LYS A 34 16.33 3.69 -10.89
C LYS A 34 15.50 2.43 -10.62
N GLU A 35 15.12 1.76 -11.69
CA GLU A 35 14.57 0.41 -11.66
C GLU A 35 15.69 -0.63 -11.78
N ARG A 36 15.61 -1.74 -11.02
CA ARG A 36 16.53 -2.86 -11.16
C ARG A 36 15.77 -4.18 -11.21
N ASN A 37 15.78 -4.84 -12.38
CA ASN A 37 15.15 -6.15 -12.61
C ASN A 37 13.65 -6.18 -12.24
N GLY A 38 12.88 -5.19 -12.71
CA GLY A 38 11.46 -5.08 -12.40
C GLY A 38 11.17 -4.64 -10.97
N VAL A 39 12.12 -3.99 -10.30
CA VAL A 39 11.97 -3.52 -8.91
C VAL A 39 12.17 -2.01 -8.84
N ILE A 40 11.14 -1.32 -8.38
CA ILE A 40 11.16 0.10 -8.05
C ILE A 40 11.30 0.25 -6.54
N ASN A 41 12.28 1.05 -6.11
CA ASN A 41 12.51 1.37 -4.70
C ASN A 41 12.38 2.87 -4.48
N LEU A 42 11.31 3.25 -3.77
CA LEU A 42 10.97 4.59 -3.35
C LEU A 42 10.82 4.67 -1.83
N VAL A 43 11.60 3.87 -1.10
CA VAL A 43 11.61 3.90 0.36
C VAL A 43 12.25 5.19 0.87
N ASP A 44 11.64 5.81 1.88
CA ASP A 44 12.20 6.96 2.60
C ASP A 44 12.49 8.15 1.69
N LYS A 45 11.48 8.56 0.91
CA LYS A 45 11.56 9.65 -0.07
C LYS A 45 10.67 10.83 0.26
N ASP A 46 10.11 10.86 1.48
CA ASP A 46 9.16 11.88 1.94
C ASP A 46 7.94 12.06 1.02
N LEU A 47 7.57 11.01 0.27
CA LEU A 47 6.51 11.13 -0.74
C LEU A 47 5.14 11.31 -0.09
N THR A 48 4.37 12.30 -0.52
CA THR A 48 2.96 12.50 -0.06
C THR A 48 1.92 12.11 -1.09
N SER A 49 2.32 11.98 -2.35
CA SER A 49 1.43 11.61 -3.45
C SER A 49 2.16 10.77 -4.49
N LEU A 50 1.41 9.89 -5.15
CA LEU A 50 1.89 9.13 -6.31
C LEU A 50 1.66 9.87 -7.64
N ASN A 51 1.36 11.17 -7.62
CA ASN A 51 1.31 11.97 -8.85
C ASN A 51 2.68 11.89 -9.56
N GLY A 52 2.68 11.46 -10.83
CA GLY A 52 3.88 11.19 -11.62
C GLY A 52 4.38 9.75 -11.57
N ILE A 53 3.63 8.81 -10.96
CA ILE A 53 4.00 7.39 -10.91
C ILE A 53 4.22 6.79 -12.30
N GLU A 54 3.46 7.24 -13.30
CA GLU A 54 3.56 6.88 -14.71
C GLU A 54 4.88 7.34 -15.36
N LEU A 55 5.58 8.30 -14.76
CA LEU A 55 6.86 8.81 -15.25
C LEU A 55 8.05 7.93 -14.83
N ILE A 56 7.85 6.98 -13.90
CA ILE A 56 8.94 6.14 -13.36
C ILE A 56 9.52 5.19 -14.41
N THR A 57 8.67 4.66 -15.29
CA THR A 57 9.08 3.71 -16.32
C THR A 57 8.22 3.85 -17.56
N LYS A 58 8.82 3.58 -18.72
CA LYS A 58 8.12 3.48 -20.00
C LYS A 58 7.56 2.08 -20.26
N GLU A 59 7.95 1.09 -19.45
CA GLU A 59 7.64 -0.33 -19.63
C GLU A 59 7.03 -0.90 -18.34
N PRO A 60 5.83 -0.44 -17.92
CA PRO A 60 5.26 -0.80 -16.62
C PRO A 60 4.96 -2.31 -16.47
N GLU A 61 4.83 -3.04 -17.57
CA GLU A 61 4.71 -4.50 -17.62
C GLU A 61 5.97 -5.25 -17.15
N THR A 62 7.13 -4.61 -17.14
CA THR A 62 8.36 -5.22 -16.62
C THR A 62 8.42 -5.20 -15.09
N ILE A 63 7.61 -4.34 -14.46
CA ILE A 63 7.61 -4.12 -13.02
C ILE A 63 6.92 -5.27 -12.28
N LYS A 64 7.67 -5.87 -11.35
CA LYS A 64 7.24 -6.97 -10.49
C LYS A 64 7.18 -6.58 -9.02
N ALA A 65 7.86 -5.51 -8.61
CA ALA A 65 7.85 -5.08 -7.21
C ALA A 65 8.00 -3.57 -7.07
N ILE A 66 7.18 -2.99 -6.20
CA ILE A 66 7.24 -1.59 -5.82
C ILE A 66 7.32 -1.52 -4.31
N ASP A 67 8.36 -0.84 -3.80
CA ASP A 67 8.47 -0.49 -2.39
C ASP A 67 8.35 1.02 -2.20
N LEU A 68 7.23 1.44 -1.61
CA LEU A 68 6.85 2.81 -1.26
C LEU A 68 6.80 2.99 0.26
N SER A 69 7.42 2.08 1.02
CA SER A 69 7.37 2.15 2.49
C SER A 69 8.17 3.32 3.07
N ASN A 70 7.81 3.72 4.30
CA ASN A 70 8.42 4.85 4.98
C ASN A 70 8.29 6.16 4.17
N ASN A 71 7.07 6.51 3.79
CA ASN A 71 6.74 7.77 3.14
C ASN A 71 5.59 8.44 3.92
N LYS A 72 5.02 9.50 3.35
CA LYS A 72 3.96 10.30 3.95
C LYS A 72 2.67 10.22 3.12
N LEU A 73 2.45 9.12 2.39
CA LEU A 73 1.29 8.95 1.53
C LEU A 73 0.01 8.90 2.38
N ILE A 74 -0.96 9.75 2.05
CA ILE A 74 -2.26 9.84 2.74
C ILE A 74 -3.34 9.05 1.99
N SER A 75 -3.23 8.98 0.67
CA SER A 75 -4.13 8.23 -0.20
C SER A 75 -3.39 7.70 -1.42
N ILE A 76 -3.97 6.68 -2.04
CA ILE A 76 -3.58 6.14 -3.35
C ILE A 76 -4.86 5.82 -4.12
N SER A 77 -4.83 5.93 -5.45
CA SER A 77 -5.92 5.47 -6.31
C SER A 77 -5.59 4.14 -6.98
N ALA A 78 -6.64 3.42 -7.40
CA ALA A 78 -6.46 2.21 -8.20
C ALA A 78 -5.70 2.49 -9.51
N SER A 79 -6.06 3.58 -10.19
CA SER A 79 -5.43 4.00 -11.45
C SER A 79 -3.93 4.28 -11.32
N GLN A 80 -3.41 4.63 -10.14
CA GLN A 80 -1.97 4.86 -9.93
C GLN A 80 -1.17 3.55 -9.78
N ILE A 81 -1.82 2.46 -9.36
CA ILE A 81 -1.14 1.19 -9.07
C ILE A 81 -1.40 0.16 -10.17
N GLU A 82 -2.60 0.16 -10.75
CA GLU A 82 -3.01 -0.80 -11.77
C GLU A 82 -2.30 -0.61 -13.12
N ILE A 83 -1.57 0.50 -13.30
CA ILE A 83 -0.65 0.66 -14.44
C ILE A 83 0.43 -0.42 -14.49
N PHE A 84 0.72 -1.11 -13.37
CA PHE A 84 1.70 -2.20 -13.27
C PHE A 84 1.02 -3.58 -13.30
N PRO A 85 0.64 -4.12 -14.48
CA PRO A 85 -0.20 -5.33 -14.58
C PRO A 85 0.48 -6.60 -14.07
N ASN A 86 1.82 -6.61 -14.01
CA ASN A 86 2.62 -7.75 -13.59
C ASN A 86 3.14 -7.65 -12.15
N LEU A 87 2.63 -6.69 -11.37
CA LEU A 87 3.08 -6.43 -10.01
C LEU A 87 2.83 -7.65 -9.10
N GLU A 88 3.91 -8.18 -8.52
CA GLU A 88 3.85 -9.33 -7.60
C GLU A 88 4.01 -8.91 -6.13
N ARG A 89 4.63 -7.76 -5.86
CA ARG A 89 4.92 -7.27 -4.51
C ARG A 89 4.66 -5.78 -4.42
N LEU A 90 3.80 -5.40 -3.48
CA LEU A 90 3.54 -4.01 -3.14
C LEU A 90 3.77 -3.80 -1.65
N ASN A 91 4.60 -2.81 -1.30
CA ASN A 91 4.85 -2.40 0.06
C ASN A 91 4.53 -0.91 0.23
N LEU A 92 3.50 -0.63 1.01
CA LEU A 92 3.03 0.70 1.41
C LEU A 92 3.05 0.82 2.94
N SER A 93 3.90 0.03 3.62
CA SER A 93 4.00 0.09 5.08
C SER A 93 4.57 1.43 5.53
N ASP A 94 4.27 1.84 6.76
CA ASP A 94 4.85 3.05 7.36
C ASP A 94 4.54 4.28 6.48
N ASN A 95 3.25 4.50 6.26
CA ASN A 95 2.67 5.65 5.56
C ASN A 95 1.50 6.20 6.40
N GLN A 96 0.70 7.10 5.84
CA GLN A 96 -0.42 7.74 6.53
C GLN A 96 -1.77 7.41 5.88
N LEU A 97 -1.85 6.27 5.15
CA LEU A 97 -3.04 5.91 4.38
C LEU A 97 -4.26 5.79 5.28
N THR A 98 -5.33 6.53 5.00
CA THR A 98 -6.60 6.48 5.75
C THR A 98 -7.59 5.49 5.16
N SER A 99 -7.41 5.15 3.89
CA SER A 99 -8.18 4.15 3.16
C SER A 99 -7.27 3.34 2.24
N PHE A 100 -7.79 2.23 1.72
CA PHE A 100 -7.11 1.44 0.71
C PHE A 100 -8.07 1.20 -0.46
N PRO A 101 -7.69 1.52 -1.71
CA PRO A 101 -8.59 1.37 -2.84
C PRO A 101 -8.85 -0.10 -3.16
N SER A 102 -9.96 -0.38 -3.83
CA SER A 102 -10.14 -1.65 -4.54
C SER A 102 -9.07 -1.74 -5.63
N LEU A 103 -8.29 -2.83 -5.63
CA LEU A 103 -7.21 -3.05 -6.58
C LEU A 103 -7.40 -4.36 -7.33
N LYS A 104 -7.29 -4.28 -8.66
CA LYS A 104 -7.25 -5.44 -9.57
C LYS A 104 -5.82 -5.73 -9.97
N LEU A 105 -5.11 -6.46 -9.10
CA LEU A 105 -3.73 -6.88 -9.35
C LEU A 105 -3.65 -8.41 -9.41
N PRO A 106 -3.93 -9.02 -10.58
CA PRO A 106 -4.14 -10.47 -10.70
C PRO A 106 -2.89 -11.29 -10.36
N LYS A 107 -1.69 -10.70 -10.44
CA LYS A 107 -0.41 -11.36 -10.13
C LYS A 107 0.15 -11.02 -8.74
N LEU A 108 -0.55 -10.21 -7.94
CA LEU A 108 -0.03 -9.75 -6.65
C LEU A 108 0.07 -10.91 -5.65
N LYS A 109 1.29 -11.23 -5.22
CA LYS A 109 1.58 -12.32 -4.27
C LYS A 109 1.77 -11.82 -2.85
N LYS A 110 2.22 -10.58 -2.66
CA LYS A 110 2.53 -10.00 -1.35
C LYS A 110 2.08 -8.54 -1.28
N LEU A 111 1.18 -8.25 -0.34
CA LEU A 111 0.75 -6.90 0.00
C LEU A 111 1.15 -6.58 1.44
N LYS A 112 1.78 -5.42 1.66
CA LYS A 112 2.05 -4.88 2.97
C LYS A 112 1.51 -3.45 3.06
N ILE A 113 0.66 -3.22 4.05
CA ILE A 113 0.03 -1.93 4.39
C ILE A 113 0.11 -1.69 5.91
N LYS A 114 1.13 -2.26 6.56
CA LYS A 114 1.34 -2.19 8.03
C LYS A 114 1.63 -0.74 8.44
N GLN A 115 1.21 -0.31 9.64
CA GLN A 115 1.51 1.05 10.13
C GLN A 115 0.98 2.12 9.16
N ASN A 116 -0.34 2.12 9.00
CA ASN A 116 -1.10 3.17 8.34
C ASN A 116 -2.30 3.50 9.25
N ASN A 117 -3.22 4.32 8.76
CA ASN A 117 -4.43 4.76 9.45
C ASN A 117 -5.71 4.15 8.81
N ILE A 118 -5.60 2.97 8.21
CA ILE A 118 -6.71 2.33 7.50
C ILE A 118 -7.74 1.80 8.52
N GLU A 119 -8.99 2.22 8.38
CA GLU A 119 -10.08 1.81 9.27
C GLU A 119 -10.95 0.68 8.72
N ILE A 120 -11.08 0.62 7.40
CA ILE A 120 -11.89 -0.38 6.69
C ILE A 120 -11.04 -0.94 5.56
N LEU A 121 -11.00 -2.27 5.46
CA LEU A 121 -10.41 -2.95 4.32
C LEU A 121 -11.51 -3.71 3.59
N SER A 122 -11.85 -3.26 2.39
CA SER A 122 -12.95 -3.83 1.62
C SER A 122 -12.64 -4.01 0.13
N ASP A 123 -13.47 -4.85 -0.50
CA ASP A 123 -13.59 -4.95 -1.96
C ASP A 123 -12.27 -5.27 -2.67
N LEU A 124 -11.50 -6.19 -2.10
CA LEU A 124 -10.23 -6.65 -2.68
C LEU A 124 -10.39 -8.06 -3.23
N ASP A 125 -10.20 -8.20 -4.54
CA ASP A 125 -10.09 -9.47 -5.23
C ASP A 125 -8.66 -9.66 -5.74
N LEU A 126 -7.87 -10.44 -5.00
CA LEU A 126 -6.45 -10.65 -5.27
C LEU A 126 -6.17 -12.16 -5.36
N PRO A 127 -6.43 -12.78 -6.53
CA PRO A 127 -6.50 -14.24 -6.68
C PRO A 127 -5.16 -14.95 -6.42
N GLU A 128 -4.03 -14.27 -6.63
CA GLU A 128 -2.69 -14.80 -6.38
C GLU A 128 -2.10 -14.41 -5.03
N LEU A 129 -2.85 -13.69 -4.18
CA LEU A 129 -2.30 -13.16 -2.92
C LEU A 129 -1.98 -14.28 -1.96
N ARG A 130 -0.70 -14.36 -1.54
CA ARG A 130 -0.21 -15.39 -0.60
C ARG A 130 0.04 -14.82 0.79
N LYS A 131 0.25 -13.51 0.89
CA LYS A 131 0.60 -12.84 2.15
C LYS A 131 0.06 -11.42 2.21
N LEU A 132 -0.78 -11.17 3.20
CA LEU A 132 -1.26 -9.84 3.56
C LEU A 132 -0.71 -9.46 4.94
N LYS A 133 -0.05 -8.31 5.03
CA LYS A 133 0.34 -7.68 6.30
C LYS A 133 -0.37 -6.34 6.43
N ALA A 134 -1.35 -6.26 7.31
CA ALA A 134 -2.12 -5.06 7.62
C ALA A 134 -2.16 -4.77 9.13
N GLY A 135 -1.12 -5.21 9.86
CA GLY A 135 -1.03 -4.97 11.31
C GLY A 135 -0.76 -3.50 11.64
N ASN A 136 -1.07 -3.10 12.87
CA ASN A 136 -0.93 -1.74 13.37
C ASN A 136 -1.65 -0.73 12.45
N ASN A 137 -2.94 -0.95 12.27
CA ASN A 137 -3.87 0.01 11.67
C ASN A 137 -5.09 0.09 12.60
N PRO A 138 -5.95 1.10 12.49
CA PRO A 138 -7.23 1.12 13.19
C PRO A 138 -8.33 0.28 12.53
N ILE A 139 -8.00 -0.82 11.81
CA ILE A 139 -9.01 -1.57 11.04
C ILE A 139 -10.04 -2.18 11.98
N HIS A 140 -11.30 -1.80 11.80
CA HIS A 140 -12.43 -2.33 12.55
C HIS A 140 -13.37 -3.19 11.69
N THR A 141 -13.34 -3.01 10.36
CA THR A 141 -14.17 -3.77 9.41
C THR A 141 -13.33 -4.44 8.31
N LEU A 142 -13.60 -5.72 8.06
CA LEU A 142 -13.17 -6.44 6.85
C LEU A 142 -14.41 -6.87 6.05
N SER A 143 -14.51 -6.48 4.77
CA SER A 143 -15.68 -6.82 3.94
C SER A 143 -15.36 -7.14 2.48
N ASN A 144 -16.02 -8.12 1.88
CA ASN A 144 -15.87 -8.44 0.44
C ASN A 144 -14.41 -8.67 0.02
N LEU A 145 -13.69 -9.52 0.77
CA LEU A 145 -12.30 -9.84 0.51
C LEU A 145 -12.20 -11.23 -0.11
N ASN A 146 -11.55 -11.36 -1.26
CA ASN A 146 -11.38 -12.63 -1.97
C ASN A 146 -9.89 -12.95 -2.18
N PHE A 147 -9.34 -13.88 -1.37
CA PHE A 147 -7.94 -14.27 -1.40
C PHE A 147 -7.77 -15.81 -1.43
N PRO A 148 -8.19 -16.50 -2.50
CA PRO A 148 -8.25 -17.97 -2.56
C PRO A 148 -6.89 -18.68 -2.46
N LYS A 149 -5.76 -17.96 -2.54
CA LYS A 149 -4.40 -18.53 -2.38
C LYS A 149 -3.66 -18.02 -1.13
N LEU A 150 -4.38 -17.37 -0.22
CA LEU A 150 -3.77 -16.76 0.96
C LEU A 150 -3.18 -17.83 1.88
N LYS A 151 -1.94 -17.59 2.33
CA LYS A 151 -1.24 -18.46 3.28
C LYS A 151 -1.04 -17.80 4.64
N LYS A 152 -0.95 -16.47 4.66
CA LYS A 152 -0.62 -15.70 5.87
C LYS A 152 -1.37 -14.37 5.88
N LEU A 153 -2.21 -14.17 6.89
CA LEU A 153 -2.91 -12.92 7.19
C LEU A 153 -2.42 -12.37 8.53
N LYS A 154 -1.86 -11.16 8.54
CA LYS A 154 -1.38 -10.50 9.77
C LYS A 154 -2.14 -9.21 10.02
N LEU A 155 -2.92 -9.21 11.09
CA LEU A 155 -3.82 -8.14 11.54
C LEU A 155 -3.58 -7.74 13.01
N LYS A 156 -2.46 -8.16 13.62
CA LYS A 156 -2.10 -7.73 14.99
C LYS A 156 -2.12 -6.20 15.11
N GLY A 157 -2.69 -5.67 16.21
CA GLY A 157 -2.74 -4.24 16.47
C GLY A 157 -3.81 -3.52 15.65
N ASN A 158 -4.96 -4.18 15.43
CA ASN A 158 -6.15 -3.60 14.82
C ASN A 158 -7.31 -3.57 15.82
N LYS A 159 -8.44 -2.98 15.42
CA LYS A 159 -9.65 -2.79 16.23
C LYS A 159 -10.84 -3.61 15.70
N LEU A 160 -10.57 -4.81 15.19
CA LEU A 160 -11.54 -5.64 14.47
C LEU A 160 -12.81 -5.90 15.30
N SER A 161 -13.96 -5.54 14.73
CA SER A 161 -15.29 -5.76 15.30
C SER A 161 -16.28 -6.33 14.29
N LYS A 162 -16.04 -6.17 12.97
CA LYS A 162 -16.91 -6.66 11.90
C LYS A 162 -16.11 -7.40 10.82
N ILE A 163 -16.57 -8.59 10.44
CA ILE A 163 -16.01 -9.39 9.35
C ILE A 163 -17.18 -9.94 8.53
N TYR A 164 -17.18 -9.72 7.22
CA TYR A 164 -18.24 -10.14 6.32
C TYR A 164 -17.68 -10.50 4.94
N LYS A 165 -18.12 -11.62 4.33
CA LYS A 165 -17.68 -12.04 2.99
C LYS A 165 -16.15 -12.01 2.81
N VAL A 166 -15.43 -12.75 3.65
CA VAL A 166 -13.97 -12.89 3.56
C VAL A 166 -13.64 -14.32 3.15
N ASN A 167 -13.30 -14.51 1.87
CA ASN A 167 -12.89 -15.80 1.32
C ASN A 167 -11.37 -15.98 1.45
N VAL A 168 -10.96 -16.91 2.30
CA VAL A 168 -9.56 -17.35 2.48
C VAL A 168 -9.51 -18.87 2.68
N PRO A 169 -8.44 -19.57 2.27
CA PRO A 169 -8.30 -21.01 2.50
C PRO A 169 -8.28 -21.40 3.99
N SER A 170 -8.79 -22.59 4.33
CA SER A 170 -8.76 -23.16 5.69
C SER A 170 -7.35 -23.23 6.31
N GLY A 171 -6.33 -23.48 5.50
CA GLY A 171 -4.93 -23.51 5.93
C GLY A 171 -4.29 -22.13 6.16
N THR A 172 -5.05 -21.03 6.07
CA THR A 172 -4.50 -19.68 6.22
C THR A 172 -4.03 -19.44 7.64
N LYS A 173 -2.76 -19.05 7.81
CA LYS A 173 -2.22 -18.66 9.12
C LYS A 173 -2.66 -17.22 9.44
N ILE A 174 -3.61 -17.08 10.34
CA ILE A 174 -4.19 -15.78 10.74
C ILE A 174 -3.58 -15.35 12.07
N LYS A 175 -3.12 -14.11 12.14
CA LYS A 175 -2.59 -13.49 13.37
C LYS A 175 -3.31 -12.18 13.64
N VAL A 176 -4.29 -12.22 14.54
CA VAL A 176 -4.93 -11.05 15.16
C VAL A 176 -4.27 -10.78 16.52
N GLY A 177 -4.33 -9.55 17.03
CA GLY A 177 -3.74 -9.23 18.33
C GLY A 177 -4.43 -8.02 18.94
N GLY A 178 -4.89 -8.22 20.18
CA GLY A 178 -5.88 -7.44 20.94
C GLY A 178 -6.59 -8.44 21.89
N PRO A 179 -7.34 -8.01 22.92
CA PRO A 179 -8.01 -8.92 23.85
C PRO A 179 -9.01 -9.80 23.08
N ALA A 180 -8.57 -11.01 22.74
CA ALA A 180 -9.31 -12.02 22.00
C ALA A 180 -10.36 -12.70 22.89
N LYS A 181 -11.18 -11.91 23.60
CA LYS A 181 -12.28 -12.41 24.44
C LYS A 181 -13.68 -12.14 23.88
N ALA A 182 -13.84 -11.34 22.81
CA ALA A 182 -15.17 -10.98 22.32
C ALA A 182 -15.49 -11.41 20.88
N LEU A 183 -14.52 -11.88 20.10
CA LEU A 183 -14.77 -12.27 18.71
C LEU A 183 -14.16 -13.65 18.46
N PHE A 184 -14.91 -14.69 18.82
CA PHE A 184 -14.94 -15.91 18.00
C PHE A 184 -15.48 -15.48 16.64
N VAL A 185 -14.65 -14.83 15.81
CA VAL A 185 -14.90 -14.89 14.39
C VAL A 185 -14.32 -16.22 13.99
N GLU A 186 -15.17 -17.24 13.97
CA GLU A 186 -15.17 -18.11 12.82
C GLU A 186 -15.13 -17.16 11.62
N ILE A 187 -13.92 -16.89 11.13
CA ILE A 187 -13.77 -16.46 9.75
C ILE A 187 -14.35 -17.65 9.06
N ASP A 188 -15.61 -17.52 8.68
CA ASP A 188 -16.40 -18.58 8.09
C ASP A 188 -15.59 -19.02 6.88
N VAL A 189 -14.80 -20.06 7.11
CA VAL A 189 -13.96 -20.67 6.11
C VAL A 189 -14.96 -21.54 5.39
N THR A 190 -15.86 -20.91 4.62
CA THR A 190 -16.84 -21.64 3.84
C THR A 190 -16.07 -22.42 2.78
N ALA A 191 -15.66 -23.64 3.12
CA ALA A 191 -16.11 -24.76 2.32
C ALA A 191 -17.63 -24.63 2.30
N GLU A 192 -18.13 -24.08 1.18
CA GLU A 192 -19.49 -24.23 0.65
C GLU A 192 -20.65 -24.28 1.66
N ASN A 193 -21.61 -23.36 1.48
CA ASN A 193 -23.04 -23.64 1.63
C ASN A 193 -23.45 -24.58 2.78
N ILE A 194 -23.96 -24.02 3.88
CA ILE A 194 -24.83 -24.79 4.78
C ILE A 194 -26.17 -24.06 4.90
N LYS A 195 -27.08 -24.49 4.01
CA LYS A 195 -28.55 -24.34 3.93
C LYS A 195 -29.18 -22.96 4.15
#